data_AF-A0A6N2Z0V7-F1
#
_entry.id   AF-A0A6N2Z0V7-F1
#
_cell.length_a   1.000
_cell.length_b   1.000
_cell.length_c   1.000
_cell.angle_alpha   90.00
_cell.angle_beta   90.00
_cell.angle_gamma   90.00
#
_symmetry.space_group_name_H-M   'P 1'
#
loop_
_entity.id
_entity.type
_entity.pdbx_description
1 polymer ?
#
loop_
_entity_poly.entity_id
_entity_poly.type
_entity_poly.pdbx_seq_one_letter_code
_entity_poly.pdbx_strand_id
1 'polypeptide(L)'
;MLCEKCKKNEARINLVKIVNGEKQQIWLCEECAKNISNIPFLSSIPEGAGFPFQEVLNGLLTGVENAQNNVKDEKPVCPTCGLTYDDFKKTKKVGCSNCYFVFKKSIKAIIKNTSGEKTHKGRIPKRIQNEFYQRDRLKHLKQQLQILVSDEEYEKAAIIRDEIREMELYIIESNINSEKQDCKEENCNGQLDS
;
A
#
# COMPACT_ATOMS: atom_id res chain seq x y z
N MET A 1 -28.50 20.20 -22.32
CA MET A 1 -29.75 19.45 -22.05
C MET A 1 -30.06 19.52 -20.56
N LEU A 2 -31.33 19.64 -20.16
CA LEU A 2 -31.69 19.74 -18.74
C LEU A 2 -31.84 18.36 -18.10
N CYS A 3 -31.60 18.27 -16.80
CA CYS A 3 -31.79 17.08 -15.99
C CYS A 3 -33.24 16.59 -16.08
N GLU A 4 -33.44 15.31 -16.39
CA GLU A 4 -34.77 14.73 -16.55
C GLU A 4 -35.55 14.64 -15.23
N LYS A 5 -34.84 14.59 -14.09
CA LYS A 5 -35.44 14.55 -12.75
C LYS A 5 -35.87 15.93 -12.24
N CYS A 6 -34.93 16.90 -12.18
CA CYS A 6 -35.23 18.22 -11.59
C CYS A 6 -35.63 19.28 -12.61
N LYS A 7 -35.33 19.10 -13.90
CA LYS A 7 -35.52 20.06 -15.00
C LYS A 7 -34.95 21.47 -14.77
N LYS A 8 -34.10 21.63 -13.76
CA LYS A 8 -33.51 22.93 -13.37
C LYS A 8 -32.05 23.06 -13.81
N ASN A 9 -31.27 22.00 -13.65
CA ASN A 9 -29.83 22.01 -13.88
C ASN A 9 -29.49 21.27 -15.18
N GLU A 10 -28.32 21.56 -15.75
CA GLU A 10 -27.81 20.82 -16.91
C GLU A 10 -27.51 19.35 -16.55
N ALA A 11 -27.92 18.44 -17.42
CA ALA A 11 -27.58 17.03 -17.26
C ALA A 11 -26.14 16.79 -17.69
N ARG A 12 -25.34 16.18 -16.81
CA ARG A 12 -23.92 15.87 -17.03
C ARG A 12 -23.62 14.37 -16.90
N ILE A 13 -24.56 13.60 -16.37
CA ILE A 13 -24.38 12.18 -16.06
C ILE A 13 -25.45 11.39 -16.81
N ASN A 14 -25.03 10.36 -17.55
CA ASN A 14 -25.93 9.42 -18.24
C ASN A 14 -25.93 8.07 -17.52
N LEU A 15 -27.10 7.64 -17.06
CA LEU A 15 -27.30 6.34 -16.43
C LEU A 15 -28.00 5.40 -17.39
N VAL A 16 -27.38 4.25 -17.64
CA VAL A 16 -27.90 3.21 -18.53
C VAL A 16 -28.19 1.96 -17.70
N LYS A 17 -29.43 1.47 -17.76
CA LYS A 17 -29.88 0.22 -17.15
C LYS A 17 -30.29 -0.75 -18.24
N ILE A 18 -29.84 -1.98 -18.14
CA ILE A 18 -30.22 -3.06 -19.04
C ILE A 18 -31.03 -4.06 -18.22
N VAL A 19 -32.31 -4.21 -18.53
CA VAL A 19 -33.21 -5.18 -17.87
C VAL A 19 -33.79 -6.07 -18.96
N ASN A 20 -33.63 -7.39 -18.84
CA ASN A 20 -34.13 -8.36 -19.83
C ASN A 20 -33.74 -8.06 -21.28
N GLY A 21 -32.56 -7.46 -21.50
CA GLY A 21 -32.06 -7.09 -22.83
C GLY A 21 -32.55 -5.73 -23.35
N GLU A 22 -33.49 -5.07 -22.66
CA GLU A 22 -33.93 -3.73 -23.01
C GLU A 22 -33.07 -2.66 -22.34
N LYS A 23 -32.55 -1.73 -23.16
CA LYS A 23 -31.71 -0.62 -22.71
C LYS A 23 -32.59 0.59 -22.36
N GLN A 24 -32.63 0.94 -21.09
CA GLN A 24 -33.23 2.17 -20.58
C GLN A 24 -32.13 3.15 -20.18
N GLN A 25 -32.25 4.43 -20.57
CA GLN A 25 -31.25 5.46 -20.26
C GLN A 25 -31.91 6.72 -19.70
N ILE A 26 -31.25 7.41 -18.77
CA ILE A 26 -31.71 8.66 -18.16
C ILE A 26 -30.54 9.62 -17.93
N TRP A 27 -30.76 10.90 -18.23
CA TRP A 27 -29.77 11.95 -18.04
C TRP A 27 -30.06 12.81 -16.81
N LEU A 28 -29.09 12.90 -15.90
CA LEU A 28 -29.20 13.59 -14.62
C LEU A 28 -28.13 14.67 -14.45
N CYS A 29 -28.45 15.68 -13.64
CA CYS A 29 -27.45 16.58 -13.08
C CYS A 29 -26.72 15.92 -11.89
N GLU A 30 -25.58 16.49 -11.52
CA GLU A 30 -24.71 16.02 -10.44
C GLU A 30 -25.43 15.87 -9.09
N GLU A 31 -26.25 16.86 -8.72
CA GLU A 31 -27.06 16.83 -7.48
C GLU A 31 -28.12 15.71 -7.48
N CYS A 32 -28.75 15.47 -8.63
CA CYS A 32 -29.76 14.43 -8.77
C CYS A 32 -29.14 13.03 -8.81
N ALA A 33 -27.94 12.91 -9.38
CA ALA A 33 -27.17 11.66 -9.42
C ALA A 33 -26.62 11.26 -8.04
N LYS A 34 -26.33 12.22 -7.14
CA LYS A 34 -25.95 11.91 -5.75
C LYS A 34 -27.14 11.40 -4.91
N ASN A 35 -28.34 11.88 -5.20
CA ASN A 35 -29.58 11.49 -4.52
C ASN A 35 -30.32 10.38 -5.29
N ILE A 36 -29.57 9.37 -5.72
CA ILE A 36 -30.02 8.33 -6.65
C ILE A 36 -30.94 7.29 -6.01
N SER A 37 -30.88 7.16 -4.68
CA SER A 37 -31.70 6.25 -3.88
C SER A 37 -33.21 6.46 -4.08
N ASN A 38 -33.64 7.71 -4.36
CA ASN A 38 -35.04 8.08 -4.54
C ASN A 38 -35.50 8.09 -6.00
N ILE A 39 -34.77 7.44 -6.92
CA ILE A 39 -35.15 7.40 -8.34
C ILE A 39 -35.85 6.07 -8.65
N PRO A 40 -37.10 6.10 -9.18
CA PRO A 40 -37.84 4.89 -9.57
C PRO A 40 -37.10 4.00 -10.60
N PHE A 41 -36.12 4.57 -11.31
CA PHE A 41 -35.22 3.87 -12.21
C PHE A 41 -34.46 2.71 -11.52
N LEU A 42 -34.19 2.82 -10.22
CA LEU A 42 -33.45 1.83 -9.42
C LEU A 42 -34.33 0.97 -8.51
N SER A 43 -35.62 1.29 -8.35
CA SER A 43 -36.53 0.55 -7.45
C SER A 43 -36.88 -0.86 -7.92
N SER A 44 -36.50 -1.25 -9.14
CA SER A 44 -36.64 -2.62 -9.66
C SER A 44 -35.40 -3.50 -9.43
N ILE A 45 -34.38 -3.02 -8.70
CA ILE A 45 -33.29 -3.89 -8.24
C ILE A 45 -33.77 -4.55 -6.95
N PRO A 46 -33.98 -5.87 -6.92
CA PRO A 46 -34.46 -6.54 -5.72
C PRO A 46 -33.44 -6.33 -4.59
N GLU A 47 -33.96 -5.93 -3.42
CA GLU A 47 -33.23 -5.60 -2.18
C GLU A 47 -32.34 -6.75 -1.62
N GLY A 48 -32.28 -7.90 -2.31
CA GLY A 48 -31.49 -9.08 -1.95
C GLY A 48 -30.33 -9.43 -2.90
N ALA A 49 -30.12 -8.68 -4.00
CA ALA A 49 -28.90 -8.86 -4.78
C ALA A 49 -27.77 -8.07 -4.11
N GLY A 50 -26.92 -8.77 -3.34
CA GLY A 50 -25.90 -8.25 -2.42
C GLY A 50 -24.75 -7.43 -3.02
N PHE A 51 -25.03 -6.54 -3.98
CA PHE A 51 -24.15 -5.49 -4.42
C PHE A 51 -24.70 -4.15 -3.92
N PRO A 52 -24.02 -3.46 -2.99
CA PRO A 52 -24.37 -2.10 -2.62
C PRO A 52 -23.91 -1.16 -3.74
N PHE A 53 -24.55 -1.27 -4.91
CA PHE A 53 -24.28 -0.41 -6.07
C PHE A 53 -24.42 1.07 -5.69
N GLN A 54 -25.31 1.38 -4.75
CA GLN A 54 -25.46 2.70 -4.16
C GLN A 54 -24.17 3.18 -3.47
N GLU A 55 -23.51 2.35 -2.67
CA GLU A 55 -22.26 2.70 -1.98
C GLU A 55 -21.09 2.84 -2.96
N VAL A 56 -21.01 1.95 -3.94
CA VAL A 56 -19.97 2.01 -4.98
C VAL A 56 -20.16 3.24 -5.87
N LEU A 57 -21.39 3.53 -6.29
CA LEU A 57 -21.71 4.68 -7.11
C LEU A 57 -21.56 5.98 -6.33
N ASN A 58 -21.96 6.02 -5.05
CA ASN A 58 -21.68 7.14 -4.17
C ASN A 58 -20.17 7.33 -4.00
N GLY A 59 -19.39 6.27 -3.79
CA GLY A 59 -17.93 6.32 -3.74
C GLY A 59 -17.29 6.82 -5.04
N LEU A 60 -17.86 6.46 -6.19
CA LEU A 60 -17.38 6.89 -7.51
C LEU A 60 -17.75 8.34 -7.84
N LEU A 61 -18.99 8.75 -7.57
CA LEU A 61 -19.50 10.12 -7.77
C LEU A 61 -18.87 11.10 -6.78
N THR A 62 -18.76 10.70 -5.51
CA THR A 62 -17.98 11.45 -4.52
C THR A 62 -16.50 11.41 -4.82
N GLY A 63 -15.98 10.42 -5.55
CA GLY A 63 -14.61 10.40 -6.05
C GLY A 63 -14.31 11.53 -7.04
N VAL A 64 -15.34 12.11 -7.67
CA VAL A 64 -15.21 13.26 -8.58
C VAL A 64 -15.20 14.60 -7.82
N GLU A 65 -15.71 14.65 -6.59
CA GLU A 65 -15.80 15.90 -5.81
C GLU A 65 -15.08 15.91 -4.44
N ASN A 66 -14.73 14.76 -3.88
CA ASN A 66 -14.13 14.65 -2.55
C ASN A 66 -12.63 14.34 -2.60
N ALA A 67 -11.88 15.30 -3.15
CA ALA A 67 -10.53 15.58 -2.67
C ALA A 67 -10.53 16.52 -1.45
N GLN A 68 -11.67 16.66 -0.76
CA GLN A 68 -11.84 17.47 0.45
C GLN A 68 -12.53 16.65 1.55
N ASN A 69 -11.91 15.55 1.97
CA ASN A 69 -12.17 15.08 3.33
C ASN A 69 -11.63 16.12 4.29
N ASN A 70 -12.55 16.81 4.98
CA ASN A 70 -12.33 17.63 6.15
C ASN A 70 -11.85 16.77 7.33
N VAL A 71 -10.64 16.22 7.23
CA VAL A 71 -9.79 16.11 8.39
C VAL A 71 -9.09 17.46 8.46
N LYS A 72 -9.08 18.12 9.63
CA LYS A 72 -8.13 19.19 9.92
C LYS A 72 -6.71 18.58 9.91
N ASP A 73 -6.26 18.14 8.74
CA ASP A 73 -4.87 17.88 8.48
C ASP A 73 -4.24 19.26 8.40
N GLU A 74 -3.71 19.73 9.52
CA GLU A 74 -2.69 20.78 9.50
C GLU A 74 -1.69 20.35 8.43
N LYS A 75 -1.73 21.01 7.27
CA LYS A 75 -0.91 20.64 6.12
C LYS A 75 0.54 20.76 6.56
N PRO A 76 1.27 19.65 6.74
CA PRO A 76 2.58 19.75 7.33
C PRO A 76 3.49 20.46 6.34
N VAL A 77 4.28 21.41 6.83
CA VAL A 77 5.32 22.11 6.06
C VAL A 77 6.66 21.60 6.55
N CYS A 78 7.57 21.28 5.63
CA CYS A 78 8.90 20.86 6.04
C CYS A 78 9.65 22.04 6.69
N PRO A 79 10.11 21.94 7.94
CA PRO A 79 10.79 23.05 8.61
C PRO A 79 12.19 23.32 8.05
N THR A 80 12.75 22.40 7.25
CA THR A 80 14.11 22.51 6.71
C THR A 80 14.15 23.16 5.33
N CYS A 81 13.28 22.75 4.41
CA CYS A 81 13.27 23.26 3.03
C CYS A 81 12.01 24.05 2.67
N GLY A 82 11.05 24.19 3.59
CA GLY A 82 9.80 24.92 3.37
C GLY A 82 8.81 24.23 2.43
N LEU A 83 9.09 23.01 1.97
CA LEU A 83 8.18 22.27 1.07
C LEU A 83 6.83 22.07 1.75
N THR A 84 5.76 22.50 1.10
CA THR A 84 4.40 22.33 1.60
C THR A 84 3.81 20.98 1.18
N TYR A 85 2.79 20.52 1.90
CA TYR A 85 2.07 19.32 1.54
C TYR A 85 1.42 19.40 0.15
N ASP A 86 0.92 20.56 -0.25
CA ASP A 86 0.25 20.75 -1.55
C ASP A 86 1.27 20.62 -2.71
N ASP A 87 2.47 21.15 -2.53
CA ASP A 87 3.55 21.04 -3.51
C ASP A 87 4.05 19.59 -3.62
N PHE A 88 4.17 18.89 -2.50
CA PHE A 88 4.47 17.46 -2.48
C PHE A 88 3.37 16.66 -3.19
N LYS A 89 2.08 16.97 -2.98
CA LYS A 89 0.97 16.27 -3.62
C LYS A 89 0.95 16.44 -5.14
N LYS A 90 1.29 17.64 -5.64
CA LYS A 90 1.39 17.93 -7.07
C LYS A 90 2.60 17.28 -7.73
N THR A 91 3.77 17.41 -7.12
CA THR A 91 5.05 16.97 -7.72
C THR A 91 5.40 15.52 -7.42
N LYS A 92 4.88 14.96 -6.33
CA LYS A 92 5.25 13.66 -5.73
C LYS A 92 6.75 13.53 -5.42
N LYS A 93 7.47 14.65 -5.33
CA LYS A 93 8.90 14.72 -5.07
C LYS A 93 9.17 15.32 -3.70
N VAL A 94 10.17 14.80 -3.01
CA VAL A 94 10.65 15.34 -1.73
C VAL A 94 11.90 16.19 -1.95
N GLY A 95 12.04 17.28 -1.19
CA GLY A 95 13.15 18.24 -1.38
C GLY A 95 14.39 17.96 -0.53
N CYS A 96 14.22 17.49 0.70
CA CYS A 96 15.34 17.21 1.63
C CYS A 96 15.07 15.92 2.43
N SER A 97 16.07 15.45 3.21
CA SER A 97 15.93 14.27 4.07
C SER A 97 14.76 14.37 5.05
N ASN A 98 14.57 15.54 5.66
CA ASN A 98 13.51 15.79 6.63
C ASN A 98 12.09 15.65 6.04
N CYS A 99 11.92 15.82 4.72
CA CYS A 99 10.64 15.63 4.04
C CYS A 99 10.11 14.18 4.18
N TYR A 100 10.99 13.18 4.27
CA TYR A 100 10.56 11.79 4.46
C TYR A 100 9.86 11.55 5.79
N PHE A 101 10.26 12.29 6.83
CA PHE A 101 9.66 12.19 8.16
C PHE A 101 8.35 12.97 8.23
N VAL A 102 8.36 14.21 7.72
CA VAL A 102 7.20 15.11 7.71
C VAL A 102 6.05 14.54 6.87
N PHE A 103 6.33 14.01 5.67
CA PHE A 103 5.32 13.46 4.76
C PHE A 103 5.17 11.94 4.84
N LYS A 104 5.68 11.30 5.91
CA LYS A 104 5.74 9.84 6.07
C LYS A 104 4.40 9.14 5.80
N LYS A 105 3.31 9.68 6.33
CA LYS A 105 1.96 9.11 6.15
C LYS A 105 1.55 9.08 4.67
N SER A 106 1.74 10.20 3.99
CA SER A 106 1.36 10.38 2.58
C SER A 106 2.27 9.58 1.65
N ILE A 107 3.58 9.55 1.91
CA ILE A 107 4.54 8.71 1.18
C ILE A 107 4.16 7.23 1.31
N LYS A 108 3.83 6.75 2.52
CA LYS A 108 3.38 5.37 2.73
C LYS A 108 2.11 5.05 1.96
N ALA A 109 1.14 5.97 1.92
CA ALA A 109 -0.10 5.79 1.17
C ALA A 109 0.17 5.69 -0.35
N ILE A 110 1.05 6.55 -0.88
CA ILE A 110 1.45 6.50 -2.29
C ILE A 110 2.15 5.18 -2.61
N ILE A 111 3.12 4.74 -1.79
CA ILE A 111 3.83 3.48 -2.00
C ILE A 111 2.85 2.29 -1.98
N LYS A 112 1.91 2.28 -1.02
CA LYS A 112 0.89 1.23 -0.91
C LYS A 112 -0.04 1.16 -2.11
N ASN A 113 -0.38 2.30 -2.71
CA ASN A 113 -1.28 2.35 -3.86
C ASN A 113 -0.57 2.05 -5.19
N THR A 114 0.73 2.34 -5.30
CA THR A 114 1.51 2.12 -6.53
C THR A 114 2.14 0.72 -6.58
N SER A 115 2.54 0.16 -5.43
CA SER A 115 3.18 -1.16 -5.36
C SER A 115 2.14 -2.20 -4.92
N GLY A 116 1.62 -2.98 -5.87
CA GLY A 116 0.61 -4.02 -5.63
C GLY A 116 1.03 -5.11 -4.64
N GLU A 117 2.34 -5.28 -4.40
CA GLU A 117 2.89 -6.13 -3.35
C GLU A 117 3.88 -5.35 -2.48
N LYS A 118 3.72 -5.46 -1.15
CA LYS A 118 4.62 -4.85 -0.14
C LYS A 118 6.02 -5.48 -0.13
N THR A 119 6.22 -6.56 -0.88
CA THR A 119 7.41 -7.40 -0.89
C THR A 119 7.78 -7.70 -2.33
N HIS A 120 9.01 -7.38 -2.73
CA HIS A 120 9.54 -7.72 -4.05
C HIS A 120 9.71 -9.25 -4.15
N LYS A 121 8.86 -9.91 -4.96
CA LYS A 121 8.98 -11.34 -5.30
C LYS A 121 9.88 -11.61 -6.51
N GLY A 122 10.66 -10.61 -6.95
CA GLY A 122 11.52 -10.71 -8.12
C GLY A 122 12.90 -11.29 -7.83
N ARG A 123 13.78 -11.21 -8.83
CA ARG A 123 15.14 -11.78 -8.81
C ARG A 123 15.97 -11.20 -7.65
N ILE A 124 16.54 -12.08 -6.84
CA ILE A 124 17.47 -11.70 -5.77
C ILE A 124 18.88 -11.55 -6.39
N PRO A 125 19.60 -10.44 -6.13
CA PRO A 125 20.98 -10.29 -6.58
C PRO A 125 21.89 -11.41 -6.04
N LYS A 126 22.75 -11.97 -6.89
CA LYS A 126 23.64 -13.10 -6.51
C LYS A 126 24.48 -12.81 -5.26
N ARG A 127 24.90 -11.56 -5.04
CA ARG A 127 25.71 -11.14 -3.89
C ARG A 127 24.98 -11.27 -2.55
N ILE A 128 23.66 -11.08 -2.53
CA ILE A 128 22.84 -11.08 -1.28
C ILE A 128 22.02 -12.38 -1.18
N GLN A 129 22.10 -13.25 -2.18
CA GLN A 129 21.23 -14.42 -2.30
C GLN A 129 21.34 -15.38 -1.11
N ASN A 130 22.56 -15.68 -0.65
CA ASN A 130 22.77 -16.57 0.50
C ASN A 130 22.25 -15.97 1.81
N GLU A 131 22.62 -14.71 2.10
CA GLU A 131 22.16 -13.99 3.29
C GLU A 131 20.62 -13.86 3.31
N PHE A 132 20.02 -13.57 2.15
CA PHE A 132 18.57 -13.49 2.01
C PHE A 132 17.90 -14.83 2.31
N TYR A 133 18.36 -15.94 1.71
CA TYR A 133 17.78 -17.25 1.95
C TYR A 133 17.92 -17.70 3.40
N GLN A 134 19.05 -17.42 4.05
CA GLN A 134 19.26 -17.76 5.46
C GLN A 134 18.29 -16.99 6.36
N ARG A 135 18.15 -15.68 6.14
CA ARG A 135 17.19 -14.85 6.90
C ARG A 135 15.74 -15.26 6.67
N ASP A 136 15.39 -15.59 5.44
CA ASP A 136 14.03 -16.00 5.09
C ASP A 136 13.70 -17.38 5.70
N ARG A 137 14.64 -18.33 5.64
CA ARG A 137 14.52 -19.63 6.31
C ARG A 137 14.40 -19.49 7.82
N LEU A 138 15.21 -18.64 8.44
CA LEU A 138 15.13 -18.36 9.88
C LEU A 138 13.74 -17.81 10.27
N LYS A 139 13.21 -16.89 9.47
CA LYS A 139 11.87 -16.33 9.68
C LYS A 139 10.79 -17.41 9.59
N HIS A 140 10.88 -18.30 8.61
CA HIS A 140 9.96 -19.42 8.48
C HIS A 140 10.03 -20.38 9.66
N LEU A 141 11.23 -20.76 10.10
CA LEU A 141 11.41 -21.62 11.28
C LEU A 141 10.83 -21.00 12.54
N LYS A 142 11.01 -19.69 12.76
CA LYS A 142 10.41 -18.97 13.89
C LYS A 142 8.88 -18.98 13.86
N GLN A 143 8.29 -18.86 12.68
CA GLN A 143 6.84 -18.98 12.51
C GLN A 143 6.35 -20.41 12.78
N GLN A 144 7.06 -21.42 12.27
CA GLN A 144 6.76 -22.82 12.52
C GLN A 144 6.86 -23.17 14.00
N LEU A 145 7.89 -22.66 14.71
CA LEU A 145 8.01 -22.84 16.15
C LEU A 145 6.80 -22.30 16.89
N GLN A 146 6.31 -21.10 16.53
CA GLN A 146 5.11 -20.53 17.16
C GLN A 146 3.87 -21.39 16.97
N ILE A 147 3.69 -21.96 15.77
CA ILE A 147 2.58 -22.86 15.45
C ILE A 147 2.70 -24.17 16.26
N LEU A 148 3.88 -24.79 16.29
CA LEU A 148 4.08 -26.03 17.05
C LEU A 148 3.88 -25.84 18.56
N VAL A 149 4.25 -24.68 19.09
CA VAL A 149 4.00 -24.33 20.50
C VAL A 149 2.51 -24.10 20.76
N SER A 150 1.77 -23.48 19.82
CA SER A 150 0.32 -23.32 19.97
C SER A 150 -0.45 -24.63 19.86
N ASP A 151 0.08 -25.57 19.07
CA ASP A 151 -0.51 -26.88 18.83
C ASP A 151 -0.07 -27.93 19.88
N GLU A 152 0.66 -27.50 20.93
CA GLU A 152 1.18 -28.34 22.03
C GLU A 152 2.13 -29.46 21.56
N GLU A 153 2.69 -29.36 20.35
CA GLU A 153 3.66 -30.30 19.80
C GLU A 153 5.10 -30.01 20.29
N TYR A 154 5.32 -30.13 21.61
CA TYR A 154 6.57 -29.69 22.25
C TYR A 154 7.83 -30.43 21.79
N GLU A 155 7.73 -31.71 21.42
CA GLU A 155 8.87 -32.50 20.94
C GLU A 155 9.39 -31.95 19.61
N LYS A 156 8.48 -31.69 18.65
CA LYS A 156 8.83 -31.07 17.37
C LYS A 156 9.26 -29.62 17.54
N ALA A 157 8.64 -28.88 18.45
CA ALA A 157 9.05 -27.52 18.78
C ALA A 157 10.49 -27.47 19.32
N ALA A 158 10.92 -28.47 20.11
CA ALA A 158 12.30 -28.56 20.59
C ALA A 158 13.30 -28.75 19.44
N ILE A 159 12.97 -29.60 18.46
CA ILE A 159 13.79 -29.82 17.26
C ILE A 159 13.93 -28.51 16.48
N ILE A 160 12.82 -27.85 16.15
CA ILE A 160 12.84 -26.57 15.40
C ILE A 160 13.57 -25.48 16.17
N ARG A 161 13.44 -25.43 17.49
CA ARG A 161 14.16 -24.47 18.34
C ARG A 161 15.67 -24.67 18.27
N ASP A 162 16.12 -25.93 18.25
CA ASP A 162 17.55 -26.23 18.18
C ASP A 162 18.10 -25.93 16.76
N GLU A 163 17.32 -26.20 15.70
CA GLU A 163 17.64 -25.80 14.33
C GLU A 163 17.75 -24.27 14.16
N ILE A 164 16.84 -23.49 14.79
CA ILE A 164 16.93 -22.03 14.80
C ILE A 164 18.25 -21.59 15.43
N ARG A 165 18.63 -22.20 16.56
CA ARG A 165 19.86 -21.85 17.28
C ARG A 165 21.10 -22.12 16.43
N GLU A 166 21.15 -23.27 15.76
CA GLU A 166 22.25 -23.62 14.85
C GLU A 166 22.36 -22.64 13.68
N MET A 167 21.23 -22.26 13.09
CA MET A 167 21.20 -21.30 11.99
C MET A 167 21.62 -19.89 12.42
N GLU A 168 21.22 -19.45 13.62
CA GLU A 168 21.66 -18.15 14.16
C GLU A 168 23.17 -18.12 14.39
N LEU A 169 23.74 -19.21 14.93
CA LEU A 169 25.19 -19.34 15.10
C LEU A 169 25.92 -19.27 13.76
N TYR A 170 25.46 -20.03 12.76
CA TYR A 170 26.04 -20.01 11.42
C TYR A 170 26.01 -18.60 10.79
N ILE A 171 24.89 -17.87 10.94
CA ILE A 171 24.78 -16.49 10.45
C ILE A 171 25.80 -15.58 11.16
N ILE A 172 25.94 -15.69 12.48
CA ILE A 172 26.91 -14.89 13.25
C ILE A 172 28.35 -15.19 12.80
N GLU A 173 28.72 -16.45 12.66
CA GLU A 173 30.05 -16.86 12.20
C GLU A 173 30.34 -16.37 10.78
N SER A 174 29.35 -16.44 9.88
CA SER A 174 29.49 -15.94 8.51
C SER A 174 29.73 -14.42 8.45
N ASN A 175 29.08 -13.64 9.33
CA ASN A 175 29.27 -12.19 9.41
C ASN A 175 30.65 -11.81 9.98
N ILE A 176 31.14 -12.54 11.00
CA ILE A 176 32.47 -12.33 11.57
C ILE A 176 33.56 -12.62 10.52
N ASN A 177 33.35 -13.61 9.66
CA ASN A 177 34.30 -13.93 8.60
C ASN A 177 34.31 -12.90 7.47
N SER A 178 33.18 -12.27 7.15
CA SER A 178 33.15 -11.15 6.20
C SER A 178 33.85 -9.90 6.73
N GLU A 179 33.69 -9.55 8.02
CA GLU A 179 34.37 -8.38 8.62
C GLU A 179 35.89 -8.56 8.67
N LYS A 180 36.39 -9.79 8.90
CA LYS A 180 37.82 -10.10 8.86
C LYS A 180 38.42 -10.03 7.44
N GLN A 181 37.59 -10.09 6.40
CA GLN A 181 38.02 -10.02 5.01
C GLN A 181 38.16 -8.56 4.56
N ASP A 182 37.25 -7.67 4.99
CA ASP A 182 37.35 -6.23 4.76
C ASP A 182 38.57 -5.61 5.49
N CYS A 183 38.89 -6.05 6.71
CA CYS A 183 40.08 -5.57 7.43
C CYS A 183 41.43 -6.02 6.83
N LYS A 184 41.45 -6.97 5.88
CA LYS A 184 42.68 -7.37 5.18
C LYS A 184 42.93 -6.58 3.91
N GLU A 185 41.92 -5.94 3.33
CA GLU A 185 42.07 -5.11 2.13
C GLU A 185 42.51 -3.68 2.45
N GLU A 186 42.25 -3.16 3.67
CA GLU A 186 42.68 -1.81 4.07
C GLU A 186 44.14 -1.68 4.56
N ASN A 187 44.92 -2.78 4.60
CA ASN A 187 46.33 -2.78 5.06
C ASN A 187 47.36 -3.03 3.95
N CYS A 188 47.14 -2.49 2.75
CA CYS A 188 48.20 -2.33 1.75
C CYS A 188 48.06 -0.98 1.03
N ASN A 189 48.66 0.06 1.61
CA ASN A 189 49.50 1.05 0.90
C ASN A 189 50.18 1.96 1.93
N GLY A 190 51.05 1.34 2.73
CA GLY A 190 52.20 2.06 3.28
C GLY A 190 53.27 2.12 2.20
N GLN A 191 53.29 3.22 1.44
CA GLN A 191 54.47 3.64 0.71
C GLN A 191 54.77 5.08 1.10
N LEU A 192 55.70 5.19 2.04
CA LEU A 192 56.64 6.29 2.15
C LEU A 192 57.15 6.62 0.74
N ASP A 193 57.20 7.90 0.39
CA ASP A 193 58.44 8.53 -0.01
C ASP A 193 58.24 10.05 -0.23
N SER A 194 59.09 10.81 0.47
CA SER A 194 59.60 12.18 0.23
C SER A 194 58.67 13.38 0.33
#